data_AF-A0A1C7MUB5-F1
#
_entry.id   AF-A0A1C7MUB5-F1
#
_cell.length_a   1.000
_cell.length_b   1.000
_cell.length_c   1.000
_cell.angle_alpha   90.00
_cell.angle_beta   90.00
_cell.angle_gamma   90.00
#
_symmetry.space_group_name_H-M   'P 1'
#
loop_
_entity.id
_entity.type
_entity.pdbx_description
1 polymer ?
#
loop_
_entity_poly.entity_id
_entity_poly.type
_entity_poly.pdbx_seq_one_letter_code
_entity_poly.pdbx_strand_id
1 'polypeptide(L)'
;MVENGSLDQEEGFAIAISGDLYKDYPLFHPRVCEAIRGVVPEQVASKLSVGIVQHSRIVGAAIVAMMAEKIQQQDVEMEESS
;
A
#
# COMPACT_ATOMS: atom_id res chain seq x y z
N MET A 1 12.58 -23.38 5.94
CA MET A 1 13.26 -22.16 5.47
C MET A 1 12.18 -21.27 4.92
N VAL A 2 11.98 -20.08 5.50
CA VAL A 2 10.94 -19.17 5.05
C VAL A 2 11.41 -18.59 3.72
N GLU A 3 10.67 -18.85 2.65
CA GLU A 3 10.87 -18.16 1.37
C GLU A 3 10.58 -16.68 1.59
N ASN A 4 11.65 -15.90 1.78
CA ASN A 4 11.59 -14.47 1.59
C ASN A 4 11.36 -14.28 0.09
N GLY A 5 10.13 -13.92 -0.29
CA GLY A 5 9.82 -13.47 -1.63
C GLY A 5 10.86 -12.43 -2.04
N SER A 6 11.59 -12.75 -3.11
CA SER A 6 12.53 -11.84 -3.75
C SER A 6 11.73 -10.63 -4.24
N LEU A 7 11.64 -9.59 -3.41
CA LEU A 7 11.33 -8.24 -3.88
C LEU A 7 12.44 -7.90 -4.86
N ASP A 8 12.10 -7.87 -6.15
CA ASP A 8 13.01 -7.49 -7.21
C ASP A 8 13.77 -6.24 -6.79
N GLN A 9 15.10 -6.30 -6.80
CA GLN A 9 15.95 -5.25 -6.24
C GLN A 9 15.81 -3.91 -6.98
N GLU A 10 15.04 -3.86 -8.07
CA GLU A 10 14.71 -2.64 -8.83
C GLU A 10 13.37 -1.99 -8.42
N GLU A 11 12.47 -2.69 -7.72
CA GLU A 11 11.20 -2.10 -7.30
C GLU A 11 11.37 -1.19 -6.07
N GLY A 12 10.93 0.06 -6.22
CA GLY A 12 10.86 1.02 -5.12
C GLY A 12 9.78 0.65 -4.12
N PHE A 13 9.90 1.16 -2.90
CA PHE A 13 8.88 1.01 -1.86
C PHE A 13 7.97 2.23 -1.85
N ALA A 14 6.67 2.01 -1.71
CA ALA A 14 5.69 3.07 -1.58
C ALA A 14 4.89 2.92 -0.28
N ILE A 15 4.86 3.99 0.52
CA ILE A 15 3.98 4.10 1.69
C ILE A 15 2.89 5.13 1.36
N ALA A 16 1.66 4.65 1.22
CA ALA A 16 0.49 5.50 1.12
C ALA A 16 -0.06 5.80 2.53
N ILE A 17 -0.15 7.09 2.88
CA ILE A 17 -0.60 7.55 4.20
C ILE A 17 -1.88 8.37 4.06
N SER A 18 -2.80 8.23 5.01
CA SER A 18 -4.01 9.06 5.10
C SER A 18 -4.32 9.40 6.55
N GLY A 19 -5.04 10.50 6.76
CA GLY A 19 -5.48 10.95 8.09
C GLY A 19 -5.50 12.47 8.18
N ASP A 20 -6.42 13.01 8.99
CA ASP A 20 -6.63 14.46 9.07
C ASP A 20 -5.47 15.19 9.74
N LEU A 21 -4.70 14.51 10.58
CA LEU A 21 -3.47 15.05 11.17
C LEU A 21 -2.49 15.60 10.12
N TYR A 22 -2.41 14.96 8.95
CA TYR A 22 -1.56 15.40 7.84
C TYR A 22 -2.11 16.63 7.10
N LYS A 23 -3.40 16.92 7.24
CA LYS A 23 -4.04 18.15 6.72
C LYS A 23 -3.93 19.29 7.72
N ASP A 24 -4.19 18.98 9.00
CA ASP A 24 -4.28 19.97 10.07
C ASP A 24 -2.90 20.45 10.53
N TYR A 25 -1.86 19.64 10.32
CA TYR A 25 -0.47 19.95 10.71
C TYR A 25 0.50 19.75 9.54
N PRO A 26 0.73 20.80 8.71
CA PRO A 26 1.56 20.69 7.51
C PRO A 26 3.01 20.25 7.76
N LEU A 27 3.56 20.55 8.93
CA LEU A 27 4.92 20.15 9.32
C LEU A 27 5.02 18.70 9.80
N PHE A 28 3.89 18.02 9.99
CA PHE A 28 3.90 16.64 10.45
C PHE A 28 4.44 15.69 9.38
N HIS A 29 4.02 15.85 8.12
CA HIS A 29 4.48 14.99 7.02
C HIS A 29 6.00 15.03 6.81
N PRO A 30 6.66 16.20 6.68
CA PRO A 30 8.12 16.25 6.57
C PRO A 30 8.83 15.57 7.74
N ARG A 31 8.35 15.76 8.98
CA ARG A 31 8.95 15.14 10.18
C ARG A 31 8.81 13.63 10.20
N VAL A 32 7.66 13.10 9.75
CA VAL A 32 7.47 11.66 9.60
C VAL A 32 8.42 11.11 8.54
N CYS A 33 8.56 11.78 7.40
CA CYS A 33 9.48 11.35 6.34
C CYS A 33 10.95 11.38 6.80
N GLU A 34 11.36 12.41 7.53
CA GLU A 34 12.70 12.51 8.13
C GLU A 34 12.94 11.38 9.14
N ALA A 35 11.99 11.15 10.05
CA ALA A 35 12.09 10.08 11.05
C ALA A 35 12.19 8.70 10.40
N ILE A 36 11.36 8.40 9.38
CA ILE A 36 11.42 7.12 8.67
C ILE A 36 12.81 6.94 8.04
N ARG A 37 13.33 7.96 7.34
CA ARG A 37 14.67 7.92 6.72
C ARG A 37 15.79 7.74 7.74
N GLY A 38 15.64 8.25 8.96
CA GLY A 38 16.62 8.05 10.04
C GLY A 38 16.57 6.67 10.69
N VAL A 39 15.49 5.91 10.53
CA VAL A 39 15.31 4.58 11.13
C VAL A 39 15.68 3.45 10.15
N VAL A 40 15.42 3.64 8.85
CA VAL A 40 15.70 2.60 7.85
C VAL A 40 17.13 2.69 7.30
N PRO A 41 17.74 1.58 6.85
CA PRO A 41 19.02 1.61 6.15
C PRO A 41 18.96 2.47 4.89
N GLU A 42 20.05 3.15 4.56
CA GLU A 42 20.11 4.10 3.43
C GLU A 42 19.76 3.46 2.07
N GLN A 43 20.15 2.19 1.86
CA GLN A 43 19.76 1.44 0.66
C GLN A 43 18.23 1.24 0.52
N VAL A 44 17.49 1.25 1.63
CA VAL A 44 16.02 1.20 1.65
C VAL A 44 15.45 2.60 1.54
N ALA A 45 16.01 3.57 2.28
CA ALA A 45 15.57 4.97 2.28
C ALA A 45 15.59 5.60 0.88
N SER A 46 16.63 5.32 0.09
CA SER A 46 16.80 5.82 -1.28
C SER A 46 15.75 5.32 -2.26
N LYS A 47 15.08 4.21 -1.94
CA LYS A 47 14.02 3.58 -2.75
C LYS A 47 12.62 3.85 -2.20
N LEU A 48 12.51 4.55 -1.07
CA LEU A 48 11.24 4.76 -0.38
C LEU A 48 10.56 6.05 -0.82
N SER A 49 9.32 5.92 -1.29
CA SER A 49 8.39 7.01 -1.54
C SER A 49 7.29 7.01 -0.49
N VAL A 50 6.94 8.20 0.03
CA VAL A 50 5.87 8.37 1.00
C VAL A 50 4.90 9.40 0.45
N GLY A 51 3.65 8.99 0.25
CA GLY A 51 2.62 9.82 -0.38
C GLY A 51 1.38 9.95 0.48
N ILE A 52 0.83 11.16 0.58
CA ILE A 52 -0.46 11.38 1.23
C ILE A 52 -1.57 11.08 0.21
N VAL A 53 -2.48 10.19 0.57
CA VAL A 53 -3.62 9.78 -0.25
C VAL A 53 -4.93 10.21 0.39
N GLN A 54 -5.83 10.75 -0.43
CA GLN A 54 -7.19 11.09 -0.03
C GLN A 54 -8.14 9.93 -0.31
N HIS A 55 -9.20 9.81 0.50
CA HIS A 55 -10.27 8.82 0.31
C HIS A 55 -9.82 7.34 0.25
N SER A 56 -8.62 7.03 0.76
CA SER A 56 -7.99 5.70 0.73
C SER A 56 -8.92 4.57 1.19
N ARG A 57 -9.71 4.80 2.25
CA ARG A 57 -10.63 3.79 2.79
C ARG A 57 -11.75 3.45 1.82
N ILE A 58 -12.38 4.45 1.21
CA ILE A 58 -13.52 4.24 0.32
C ILE A 58 -13.04 3.60 -0.98
N VAL A 59 -11.97 4.15 -1.58
CA VAL A 59 -11.41 3.62 -2.83
C VAL A 59 -10.86 2.21 -2.62
N GLY A 60 -10.09 1.99 -1.55
CA GLY A 60 -9.55 0.67 -1.22
C GLY A 60 -10.64 -0.37 -0.98
N ALA A 61 -11.69 -0.03 -0.23
CA ALA A 61 -12.82 -0.93 0.00
C ALA A 61 -13.56 -1.27 -1.30
N ALA A 62 -13.76 -0.31 -2.20
CA ALA A 62 -14.42 -0.55 -3.48
C ALA A 62 -13.59 -1.49 -4.38
N ILE A 63 -12.27 -1.33 -4.42
CA ILE A 63 -11.37 -2.23 -5.16
C ILE A 63 -11.48 -3.65 -4.59
N VAL A 64 -11.40 -3.80 -3.26
CA VAL A 64 -11.52 -5.12 -2.61
C VAL A 64 -12.88 -5.76 -2.91
N ALA A 65 -13.97 -4.99 -2.81
CA ALA A 65 -15.31 -5.49 -3.10
C ALA A 65 -15.45 -5.97 -4.55
N MET A 66 -14.95 -5.19 -5.52
CA MET A 66 -14.95 -5.54 -6.94
C MET A 66 -14.12 -6.82 -7.22
N MET A 67 -12.96 -6.95 -6.58
CA MET A 67 -12.13 -8.14 -6.73
C MET A 67 -12.78 -9.38 -6.09
N ALA A 68 -13.43 -9.23 -4.93
CA ALA A 68 -14.17 -10.30 -4.30
C ALA A 68 -15.36 -10.77 -5.16
N GLU A 69 -16.10 -9.83 -5.75
CA GLU A 69 -17.20 -10.13 -6.66
C GLU A 69 -16.71 -10.90 -7.90
N LYS A 70 -15.58 -10.48 -8.48
CA LYS A 70 -14.99 -11.16 -9.65
C LYS A 70 -14.57 -12.59 -9.35
N ILE A 71 -14.00 -12.86 -8.18
CA ILE A 71 -13.62 -14.21 -7.76
C ILE A 71 -14.87 -15.08 -7.56
N GLN A 72 -15.89 -14.54 -6.90
CA GLN A 72 -17.14 -15.26 -6.66
C GLN A 72 -17.88 -15.62 -7.96
N GLN A 73 -17.83 -14.75 -8.97
CA GLN A 73 -18.38 -15.06 -10.30
C GLN A 73 -17.63 -16.21 -10.99
N GLN A 74 -16.29 -16.26 -10.87
CA GLN A 74 -15.49 -17.33 -11.46
C GLN A 74 -15.74 -18.70 -10.79
N ASP A 75 -15.96 -18.72 -9.48
CA ASP A 75 -16.23 -19.95 -8.74
C ASP A 75 -17.61 -20.54 -9.10
N VAL A 76 -18.63 -19.69 -9.27
CA VAL A 76 -19.98 -20.11 -9.68
C VAL A 76 -20.00 -20.68 -11.10
N GLU A 77 -19.29 -20.07 -12.05
CA GLU A 77 -19.21 -20.57 -13.44
C GLU A 77 -18.52 -21.94 -13.55
N MET A 78 -17.57 -22.25 -12.65
CA MET A 78 -16.91 -23.56 -12.58
C MET A 78 -17.80 -24.65 -11.95
N GLU A 79 -18.65 -24.31 -10.98
CA GLU A 79 -19.62 -25.26 -10.41
C GLU A 79 -20.77 -25.58 -11.38
N GLU A 80 -21.22 -24.63 -12.21
CA GLU A 80 -22.27 -24.87 -13.21
C GLU A 80 -21.78 -25.63 -14.47
N SER A 81 -20.46 -25.70 -14.67
CA SER A 81 -19.83 -26.41 -15.80
C SER A 81 -19.37 -27.84 -15.46
N SER A 82 -19.60 -28.31 -14.22
CA SER A 82 -19.16 -29.61 -13.68
C SER A 82 -20.28 -30.63 -13.52
#